data_AF-A0A2P5DRW7-F1
#
_entry.id   AF-A0A2P5DRW7-F1
#
_cell.length_a   1.000
_cell.length_b   1.000
_cell.length_c   1.000
_cell.angle_alpha   90.00
_cell.angle_beta   90.00
_cell.angle_gamma   90.00
#
_symmetry.space_group_name_H-M   'P 1'
#
loop_
_entity.id
_entity.type
_entity.pdbx_description
1 polymer ?
#
loop_
_entity_poly.entity_id
_entity_poly.type
_entity_poly.pdbx_seq_one_letter_code
_entity_poly.pdbx_strand_id
1 'polypeptide(L)'
;MREDLVKEILEKEKLEEKIKELEKTISEHPNILKKAMAEVARKAVEEFRATEGKELEEKTSDIASPTIIYNIFCEHPDFDFSILGEDVVELIQSWKEN
;
A
#
# COMPACT_ATOMS: atom_id res chain seq x y z
N MET A 1 -11.68 -52.96 26.59
CA MET A 1 -12.18 -52.78 25.22
C MET A 1 -13.46 -51.94 25.16
N ARG A 2 -14.57 -52.27 25.85
CA ARG A 2 -15.78 -51.43 25.84
C ARG A 2 -15.64 -50.16 26.69
N GLU A 3 -14.99 -50.24 27.85
CA GLU A 3 -14.71 -49.08 28.72
C GLU A 3 -13.71 -48.12 28.09
N ASP A 4 -12.68 -48.64 27.42
CA ASP A 4 -11.70 -47.82 26.68
C ASP A 4 -12.36 -47.02 25.56
N LEU A 5 -13.30 -47.65 24.82
CA LEU A 5 -14.06 -46.99 23.76
C LEU A 5 -14.94 -45.85 24.31
N VAL A 6 -15.59 -46.06 25.45
CA VAL A 6 -16.40 -45.02 26.12
C VAL A 6 -15.53 -43.86 26.58
N LYS A 7 -14.34 -44.16 27.10
CA LYS A 7 -13.37 -43.14 27.52
C LYS A 7 -12.85 -42.33 26.34
N GLU A 8 -12.54 -42.98 25.22
CA GLU A 8 -12.08 -42.34 23.99
C GLU A 8 -13.15 -41.40 23.40
N ILE A 9 -14.42 -41.82 23.41
CA ILE A 9 -15.55 -40.98 22.98
C ILE A 9 -15.66 -39.74 23.87
N LEU A 10 -15.59 -39.90 25.19
CA LEU A 10 -15.67 -38.78 26.13
C LEU A 10 -14.49 -37.79 25.99
N GLU A 11 -13.29 -38.31 25.76
CA GLU A 11 -12.10 -37.48 25.52
C GLU A 11 -12.21 -36.72 24.19
N LYS A 12 -12.78 -37.35 23.16
CA LYS A 12 -13.05 -36.70 21.87
C LYS A 12 -14.09 -35.59 21.99
N GLU A 13 -15.21 -35.81 22.69
CA GLU A 13 -16.24 -34.78 22.93
C GLU A 13 -15.65 -33.57 23.67
N LYS A 14 -14.80 -33.81 24.67
CA LYS A 14 -14.10 -32.74 25.40
C LYS A 14 -13.13 -31.95 24.52
N LEU A 15 -12.47 -32.61 23.57
CA LEU A 15 -11.60 -31.95 22.60
C LEU A 15 -12.39 -31.10 21.60
N GLU A 16 -13.53 -31.60 21.12
CA GLU A 16 -14.43 -30.85 20.25
C GLU A 16 -14.97 -29.58 20.93
N GLU A 17 -15.33 -29.65 22.22
CA GLU A 17 -15.78 -28.48 22.98
C GLU A 17 -14.67 -27.42 23.13
N LYS A 18 -13.43 -27.85 23.41
CA LYS A 18 -12.27 -26.95 23.48
C LYS A 18 -11.94 -26.29 22.14
N ILE A 19 -12.05 -27.03 21.03
CA ILE A 19 -11.84 -26.48 19.69
C ILE A 19 -12.87 -25.38 19.41
N LYS A 20 -14.14 -25.63 19.75
CA LYS A 20 -15.23 -24.65 19.58
C LYS A 20 -15.02 -23.39 20.41
N GLU A 21 -14.52 -23.51 21.65
CA GLU A 21 -14.21 -22.36 22.51
C GLU A 21 -13.04 -21.53 21.96
N LEU A 22 -12.01 -22.19 21.43
CA LEU A 22 -10.88 -21.53 20.76
C LEU A 22 -11.33 -20.81 19.49
N GLU A 23 -12.15 -21.44 18.65
CA GLU A 23 -12.72 -20.83 17.45
C GLU A 23 -13.57 -19.60 17.79
N LYS A 24 -14.39 -19.69 18.84
CA LYS A 24 -15.18 -18.55 19.35
C LYS A 24 -14.26 -17.42 19.81
N THR A 25 -13.22 -17.72 20.58
CA THR A 25 -12.24 -16.74 21.05
C THR A 25 -11.51 -16.08 19.88
N ILE A 26 -11.07 -16.85 18.88
CA ILE A 26 -10.43 -16.34 17.67
C ILE A 26 -11.41 -15.46 16.86
N SER A 27 -12.67 -15.85 16.78
CA SER A 27 -13.74 -15.07 16.14
C SER A 27 -14.14 -13.82 16.91
N GLU A 28 -13.93 -13.76 18.22
CA GLU A 28 -14.21 -12.59 19.07
C GLU A 28 -13.01 -11.62 19.12
N HIS A 29 -11.80 -12.11 18.88
CA HIS A 29 -10.56 -11.31 18.84
C HIS A 29 -9.97 -10.96 17.44
N PRO A 30 -10.70 -10.95 16.29
CA PRO A 30 -10.13 -10.57 15.00
C PRO A 30 -9.87 -9.05 14.91
N ASN A 31 -10.42 -8.28 15.85
CA ASN A 31 -10.39 -6.83 15.83
C ASN A 31 -9.05 -6.25 16.32
N ILE A 32 -8.37 -6.95 17.24
CA ILE A 32 -7.11 -6.44 17.82
C ILE A 32 -5.98 -6.55 16.81
N LEU A 33 -5.85 -7.69 16.12
CA LEU A 33 -4.85 -7.89 15.08
C LEU A 33 -5.11 -7.00 13.86
N LYS A 34 -6.37 -6.89 13.40
CA LYS A 34 -6.73 -5.96 12.32
C LYS A 34 -6.44 -4.50 12.68
N LYS A 35 -6.75 -4.09 13.91
CA LYS A 35 -6.48 -2.72 14.39
C LYS A 35 -4.99 -2.45 14.50
N ALA A 36 -4.21 -3.38 15.05
CA ALA A 36 -2.75 -3.26 15.13
C ALA A 36 -2.11 -3.19 13.72
N MET A 37 -2.55 -4.02 12.79
CA MET A 37 -2.10 -3.96 11.38
C MET A 37 -2.48 -2.63 10.72
N ALA A 38 -3.71 -2.16 10.91
CA ALA A 38 -4.17 -0.89 10.34
C ALA A 38 -3.37 0.30 10.90
N GLU A 39 -3.00 0.26 12.18
CA GLU A 39 -2.21 1.30 12.83
C GLU A 39 -0.74 1.29 12.37
N VAL A 40 -0.15 0.10 12.20
CA VAL A 40 1.19 -0.04 11.60
C VAL A 40 1.20 0.42 10.14
N ALA A 41 0.19 0.03 9.36
CA ALA A 41 0.07 0.47 7.96
C ALA A 41 -0.10 1.99 7.85
N ARG A 42 -0.94 2.59 8.70
CA ARG A 42 -1.11 4.04 8.76
C ARG A 42 0.20 4.74 9.11
N LYS A 43 0.92 4.24 10.12
CA LYS A 43 2.21 4.80 10.53
C LYS A 43 3.27 4.70 9.43
N ALA A 44 3.35 3.57 8.73
CA ALA A 44 4.26 3.40 7.60
C ALA A 44 3.97 4.38 6.45
N VAL A 45 2.69 4.63 6.15
CA VAL A 45 2.28 5.63 5.13
C VAL A 45 2.62 7.05 5.59
N GLU A 46 2.40 7.39 6.86
CA GLU A 46 2.76 8.69 7.43
C GLU A 46 4.27 8.92 7.40
N GLU A 47 5.08 7.93 7.79
CA GLU A 47 6.54 7.97 7.74
C GLU A 47 7.05 8.10 6.29
N PHE A 48 6.51 7.31 5.36
CA PHE A 48 6.84 7.37 3.93
C PHE A 48 6.57 8.78 3.34
N ARG A 49 5.40 9.36 3.63
CA ARG A 49 5.09 10.73 3.19
C ARG A 49 6.00 11.77 3.82
N ALA A 50 6.44 11.57 5.06
CA ALA A 50 7.28 12.52 5.78
C ALA A 50 8.74 12.51 5.30
N THR A 51 9.26 11.37 4.84
CA THR A 51 10.66 11.22 4.42
C THR A 51 10.82 11.12 2.90
N GLU A 52 10.15 10.18 2.24
CA GLU A 52 10.27 9.97 0.80
C GLU A 52 9.38 10.91 -0.01
N GLY A 53 8.20 11.28 0.53
CA GLY A 53 7.33 12.27 -0.11
C GLY A 53 8.03 13.61 -0.30
N LYS A 54 8.77 14.07 0.72
CA LYS A 54 9.56 15.31 0.65
C LYS A 54 10.79 15.18 -0.23
N GLU A 55 11.48 14.04 -0.22
CA GLU A 55 12.65 13.83 -1.09
C GLU A 55 12.24 13.68 -2.57
N LEU A 56 11.07 13.09 -2.83
CA LEU A 56 10.47 13.02 -4.17
C LEU A 56 9.95 14.39 -4.61
N GLU A 57 9.27 15.13 -3.74
CA GLU A 57 8.82 16.51 -3.98
C GLU A 57 9.99 17.46 -4.19
N GLU A 58 11.08 17.32 -3.45
CA GLU A 58 12.32 18.11 -3.65
C GLU A 58 12.99 17.75 -4.98
N LYS A 59 13.09 16.45 -5.32
CA LYS A 59 13.61 15.98 -6.62
C LYS A 59 12.72 16.29 -7.83
N THR A 60 11.41 16.51 -7.63
CA THR A 60 10.48 16.94 -8.69
C THR A 60 10.19 18.43 -8.66
N SER A 61 10.56 19.15 -7.59
CA SER A 61 10.49 20.62 -7.51
C SER A 61 11.53 21.29 -8.41
N ASP A 62 12.66 20.62 -8.64
CA ASP A 62 13.45 20.83 -9.85
C ASP A 62 12.82 20.02 -10.99
N ILE A 63 11.75 20.58 -11.58
CA ILE A 63 11.32 20.39 -12.99
C ILE A 63 11.48 18.96 -13.49
N ALA A 64 10.40 18.17 -13.60
CA ALA A 64 10.37 16.89 -14.32
C ALA A 64 11.51 16.81 -15.33
N SER A 65 12.60 16.06 -15.01
CA SER A 65 13.94 16.29 -15.58
C SER A 65 13.84 16.70 -17.05
N PRO A 66 14.43 17.82 -17.50
CA PRO A 66 14.27 18.29 -18.89
C PRO A 66 14.47 17.20 -19.93
N THR A 67 15.29 16.18 -19.63
CA THR A 67 15.43 14.93 -20.39
C THR A 67 14.13 14.14 -20.59
N ILE A 68 13.32 13.95 -19.55
CA ILE A 68 12.02 13.25 -19.64
C ILE A 68 11.04 14.07 -20.47
N ILE A 69 10.92 15.38 -20.21
CA ILE A 69 10.06 16.28 -21.00
C ILE A 69 10.50 16.28 -22.46
N TYR A 70 11.80 16.33 -22.73
CA TYR A 70 12.37 16.29 -24.06
C TYR A 70 12.06 14.97 -24.79
N ASN A 71 12.20 13.83 -24.13
CA ASN A 71 11.88 12.54 -24.74
C ASN A 71 10.39 12.45 -25.11
N ILE A 72 9.48 12.91 -24.24
CA ILE A 72 8.05 12.97 -24.54
C ILE A 72 7.79 13.93 -25.70
N PHE A 73 8.45 15.09 -25.74
CA PHE A 73 8.31 16.06 -26.84
C PHE A 73 8.70 15.47 -28.20
N CYS A 74 9.80 14.72 -28.25
CA CYS A 74 10.26 14.07 -29.48
C CYS A 74 9.38 12.88 -29.91
N GLU A 75 8.97 12.04 -28.96
CA GLU A 75 8.22 10.81 -29.26
C GLU A 75 6.71 11.04 -29.40
N HIS A 76 6.18 12.09 -28.75
CA HIS A 76 4.76 12.40 -28.66
C HIS A 76 4.50 13.90 -28.94
N PRO A 77 4.61 14.34 -30.21
CA PRO A 77 4.44 15.76 -30.58
C PRO A 77 3.04 16.31 -30.31
N ASP A 78 2.03 15.44 -30.21
CA ASP A 78 0.63 15.80 -29.95
C ASP A 78 0.27 15.83 -28.46
N PHE A 79 1.23 15.57 -27.56
CA PHE A 79 0.98 15.58 -26.12
C PHE A 79 0.67 17.00 -25.63
N ASP A 80 -0.36 17.14 -24.79
CA ASP A 80 -0.74 18.42 -24.20
C ASP A 80 0.12 18.71 -22.95
N PHE A 81 1.22 19.44 -23.15
CA PHE A 81 2.13 19.85 -22.07
C PHE A 81 1.54 20.90 -21.12
N SER A 82 0.40 21.52 -21.44
CA SER A 82 -0.23 22.50 -20.55
C SER A 82 -0.68 21.91 -19.22
N ILE A 83 -0.89 20.59 -19.17
CA ILE A 83 -1.23 19.86 -17.94
C ILE A 83 -0.09 19.83 -16.91
N LEU A 84 1.14 20.11 -17.35
CA LEU A 84 2.35 20.04 -16.53
C LEU A 84 2.76 21.41 -15.95
N GLY A 85 2.03 22.49 -16.29
CA GLY A 85 2.26 23.83 -15.78
C GLY A 85 2.90 24.80 -16.79
N GLU A 86 2.86 26.09 -16.46
CA GLU A 86 3.29 27.19 -17.34
C GLU A 86 4.80 27.14 -17.64
N ASP A 87 5.62 26.82 -16.65
CA ASP A 87 7.08 26.69 -16.80
C ASP A 87 7.48 25.62 -17.84
N VAL A 88 6.74 24.51 -17.89
CA VAL A 88 6.96 23.45 -18.89
C VAL A 88 6.53 23.91 -20.28
N VAL A 89 5.45 24.68 -20.39
CA VAL A 89 5.01 25.24 -21.67
C VAL A 89 6.06 26.22 -22.23
N GLU A 90 6.61 27.10 -21.39
CA GLU A 90 7.69 28.02 -21.79
C GLU A 90 8.93 27.26 -22.28
N LEU A 91 9.32 26.18 -21.58
CA LEU A 91 10.42 25.31 -21.99
C LEU A 91 10.18 24.68 -23.38
N ILE A 92 8.98 24.14 -23.63
CA ILE A 92 8.64 23.56 -24.94
C ILE A 92 8.69 24.61 -26.07
N GLN A 93 8.24 25.84 -25.82
CA GLN A 93 8.31 26.90 -26.83
C GLN A 93 9.77 27.26 -27.17
N SER A 94 10.64 27.32 -26.16
CA SER A 94 12.08 27.57 -26.38
C SER A 94 12.76 26.53 -27.29
N TRP A 95 12.24 25.30 -27.36
CA TRP A 95 12.72 24.25 -28.26
C TRP A 95 12.12 24.33 -29.66
N LYS A 96 10.92 24.88 -29.82
CA LYS A 96 10.30 25.11 -31.14
C LYS A 96 10.86 26.32 -31.87
N GLU A 97 11.37 27.29 -31.11
CA GLU A 97 11.95 28.53 -31.63
C GLU A 97 13.43 28.39 -32.06
N ASN A 98 14.08 27.24 -31.80
CA ASN A 98 15.42 26.88 -32.26
C ASN A 98 15.37 25.90 -33.45
#